data_AF-A0AAE1UNR4-F1
#
_entry.id   AF-A0AAE1UNR4-F1
#
_cell.length_a   1.000
_cell.length_b   1.000
_cell.length_c   1.000
_cell.angle_alpha   90.00
_cell.angle_beta   90.00
_cell.angle_gamma   90.00
#
_symmetry.space_group_name_H-M   'P 1'
#
loop_
_entity.id
_entity.type
_entity.pdbx_description
1 polymer ?
#
loop_
_entity_poly.entity_id
_entity_poly.type
_entity_poly.pdbx_seq_one_letter_code
_entity_poly.pdbx_strand_id
1 'polypeptide(L)'
;MTALAPFLLVGFVALKAGVLLSGGYGIGKRSVDNLEDNEKINQQQNLFLSTVTHLDPNGCILKFLCNLETKPMETLTQEEAMLAHIFTQNDTNKDSLTPYSAAFVYAAEMGYQSKDAASCNKLFNQCTLDDQQLRSLFGRSWSCDQ
;
A
#
# COMPACT_ATOMS: atom_id res chain seq x y z
N MET A 1 20.30 13.33 -46.35
CA MET A 1 20.70 14.71 -46.00
C MET A 1 19.56 15.33 -45.22
N THR A 2 19.90 15.90 -44.07
CA THR A 2 19.10 16.07 -42.84
C THR A 2 17.94 17.07 -42.94
N ALA A 3 16.76 16.66 -42.47
CA ALA A 3 15.64 17.55 -42.15
C ALA A 3 15.84 18.16 -40.75
N LEU A 4 15.61 19.46 -40.64
CA LEU A 4 15.79 20.28 -39.44
C LEU A 4 14.63 20.04 -38.47
N ALA A 5 14.94 19.55 -37.26
CA ALA A 5 14.01 19.57 -36.13
C ALA A 5 14.11 20.93 -35.41
N PRO A 6 13.02 21.71 -35.29
CA PRO A 6 13.03 22.92 -34.49
C PRO A 6 12.96 22.53 -33.01
N PHE A 7 14.06 22.74 -32.30
CA PHE A 7 14.11 22.68 -30.84
C PHE A 7 13.17 23.77 -30.29
N LEU A 8 12.06 23.35 -29.66
CA LEU A 8 11.23 24.23 -28.87
C LEU A 8 12.01 24.64 -27.61
N LEU A 9 12.71 25.78 -27.72
CA LEU A 9 13.28 26.52 -26.60
C LEU A 9 12.14 27.11 -25.77
N VAL A 10 11.68 26.37 -24.76
CA VAL A 10 10.77 26.92 -23.74
C VAL A 10 11.61 27.64 -22.68
N GLY A 11 11.72 28.94 -22.88
CA GLY A 11 11.84 30.02 -21.87
C GLY A 11 12.74 29.81 -20.65
N PHE A 12 13.94 30.40 -20.68
CA PHE A 12 14.61 30.80 -19.44
C PHE A 12 13.88 32.01 -18.83
N VAL A 13 13.20 31.81 -17.70
CA VAL A 13 12.70 32.92 -16.89
C VAL A 13 13.88 33.57 -16.16
N ALA A 14 14.19 34.81 -16.54
CA ALA A 14 15.21 35.62 -15.88
C ALA A 14 14.72 36.09 -14.50
N LEU A 15 15.15 35.40 -13.44
CA LEU A 15 14.93 35.85 -12.06
C LEU A 15 15.90 37.01 -11.76
N LYS A 16 15.37 38.24 -11.71
CA LYS A 16 16.11 39.39 -11.22
C LYS A 16 16.36 39.21 -9.72
N ALA A 17 17.61 38.96 -9.35
CA ALA A 17 18.07 39.00 -7.97
C ALA A 17 18.06 40.46 -7.48
N GLY A 18 17.01 40.85 -6.76
CA GLY A 18 17.00 42.05 -5.92
C GLY A 18 17.71 41.74 -4.60
N VAL A 19 18.75 42.50 -4.28
CA VAL A 19 19.59 42.30 -3.10
C VAL A 19 19.56 43.57 -2.23
N LEU A 20 19.23 43.33 -0.95
CA LEU A 20 19.45 44.10 0.28
C LEU A 20 18.58 45.31 0.56
N LEU A 21 17.69 45.18 1.57
CA LEU A 21 17.66 46.06 2.74
C LEU A 21 17.30 45.25 4.00
N SER A 22 17.95 45.63 5.10
CA SER A 22 18.07 45.02 6.42
C SER A 22 16.79 44.91 7.25
N GLY A 23 16.64 43.78 7.97
CA GLY A 23 15.87 43.72 9.22
C GLY A 23 14.89 42.54 9.35
N GLY A 24 15.19 41.61 10.27
CA GLY A 24 14.20 40.81 10.99
C GLY A 24 13.50 39.63 10.26
N TYR A 25 13.65 38.44 10.84
CA TYR A 25 12.76 37.27 10.82
C TYR A 25 12.15 36.79 9.48
N GLY A 26 12.58 35.60 9.06
CA GLY A 26 11.76 34.75 8.20
C GLY A 26 12.58 33.75 7.39
N ILE A 27 12.85 32.58 7.94
CA ILE A 27 13.24 31.41 7.16
C ILE A 27 12.03 31.05 6.29
N GLY A 28 12.04 31.51 5.04
CA GLY A 28 11.03 31.19 4.03
C GLY A 28 11.09 29.71 3.69
N LYS A 29 10.13 28.96 4.24
CA LYS A 29 9.87 27.54 3.99
C LYS A 29 9.76 27.26 2.49
N ARG A 30 10.55 26.30 2.00
CA ARG A 30 10.16 25.51 0.82
C ARG A 30 8.99 24.62 1.23
N SER A 31 7.83 24.91 0.68
CA SER A 31 6.63 24.06 0.68
C SER A 31 6.05 24.33 -0.72
N VAL A 32 5.74 23.39 -1.59
CA VAL A 32 4.98 22.16 -1.45
C VAL A 32 5.17 21.42 -2.78
N ASP A 33 5.66 20.19 -2.77
CA ASP A 33 5.52 19.26 -3.91
C ASP A 33 5.40 17.81 -3.41
N ASN A 34 4.64 17.63 -2.32
CA ASN A 34 4.41 16.32 -1.69
C ASN A 34 2.95 15.87 -1.81
N LEU A 35 2.03 16.72 -2.27
CA LEU A 35 0.60 16.37 -2.31
C LEU A 35 0.25 15.59 -3.58
N GLU A 36 0.78 15.98 -4.75
CA GLU A 36 0.52 15.29 -6.02
C GLU A 36 1.10 13.87 -6.05
N ASP A 37 2.22 13.64 -5.39
CA ASP A 37 2.85 12.32 -5.33
C ASP A 37 2.10 11.34 -4.42
N ASN A 38 1.58 11.82 -3.29
CA ASN A 38 0.78 10.99 -2.38
C ASN A 38 -0.56 10.58 -3.02
N GLU A 39 -1.20 11.48 -3.78
CA GLU A 39 -2.45 11.15 -4.48
C GLU A 39 -2.24 10.06 -5.55
N LYS A 40 -1.16 10.15 -6.33
CA LYS A 40 -0.81 9.15 -7.34
C LYS A 40 -0.50 7.78 -6.73
N ILE A 41 0.25 7.75 -5.63
CA ILE A 41 0.57 6.50 -4.92
C ILE A 41 -0.71 5.84 -4.39
N ASN A 42 -1.60 6.63 -3.77
CA ASN A 42 -2.88 6.12 -3.28
C ASN A 42 -3.73 5.57 -4.44
N GLN A 43 -3.85 6.30 -5.55
CA GLN A 43 -4.58 5.82 -6.74
C GLN A 43 -4.01 4.49 -7.26
N GLN A 44 -2.69 4.36 -7.38
CA GLN A 44 -2.07 3.12 -7.85
C GLN A 44 -2.29 1.95 -6.89
N GLN A 45 -2.18 2.17 -5.57
CA GLN A 45 -2.47 1.15 -4.56
C GLN A 45 -3.92 0.71 -4.61
N ASN A 46 -4.85 1.65 -4.82
CA ASN A 46 -6.28 1.35 -4.93
C ASN A 46 -6.59 0.51 -6.17
N LEU A 47 -5.97 0.82 -7.32
CA LEU A 47 -6.11 0.02 -8.52
C LEU A 47 -5.57 -1.41 -8.33
N PHE A 48 -4.43 -1.54 -7.66
CA PHE A 48 -3.85 -2.84 -7.33
C PHE A 48 -4.78 -3.65 -6.41
N LEU A 49 -5.23 -3.08 -5.28
CA LEU A 49 -6.12 -3.76 -4.33
C LEU A 49 -7.50 -4.07 -4.93
N SER A 50 -8.00 -3.19 -5.81
CA SER A 50 -9.20 -3.46 -6.61
C SER A 50 -9.02 -4.66 -7.52
N THR A 51 -7.85 -4.77 -8.18
CA THR A 51 -7.52 -5.91 -9.05
C THR A 51 -7.43 -7.19 -8.25
N VAL A 52 -6.76 -7.16 -7.10
CA VAL A 52 -6.67 -8.32 -6.19
C VAL A 52 -8.05 -8.78 -5.75
N THR A 53 -8.92 -7.85 -5.35
CA THR A 53 -10.31 -8.17 -4.94
C THR A 53 -11.11 -8.78 -6.10
N HIS A 54 -10.86 -8.34 -7.33
CA HIS A 54 -11.50 -8.91 -8.52
C HIS A 54 -11.00 -10.34 -8.84
N LEU A 55 -9.72 -10.61 -8.61
CA LEU A 55 -9.11 -11.92 -8.82
C LEU A 55 -9.42 -12.92 -7.70
N ASP A 56 -9.83 -12.43 -6.53
CA ASP A 56 -10.20 -13.22 -5.36
C ASP A 56 -11.67 -12.97 -4.95
N PRO A 57 -12.64 -13.43 -5.76
CA PRO A 57 -14.06 -13.21 -5.49
C PRO A 57 -14.56 -13.91 -4.21
N ASN A 58 -13.82 -14.88 -3.69
CA ASN A 58 -14.16 -15.64 -2.49
C ASN A 58 -13.51 -15.07 -1.22
N GLY A 59 -12.70 -14.01 -1.32
CA GLY A 59 -12.04 -13.38 -0.18
C GLY A 59 -10.98 -14.27 0.50
N CYS A 60 -10.34 -15.17 -0.24
CA CYS A 60 -9.27 -16.01 0.26
C CYS A 60 -8.04 -15.24 0.73
N ILE A 61 -7.69 -14.12 0.11
CA ILE A 61 -6.57 -13.28 0.53
C ILE A 61 -6.87 -12.56 1.84
N LEU A 62 -8.13 -12.14 2.04
CA LEU A 62 -8.58 -11.53 3.30
C LEU A 62 -8.58 -12.58 4.42
N LYS A 63 -9.06 -13.80 4.13
CA LYS A 63 -8.96 -14.94 5.04
C LYS A 63 -7.51 -15.23 5.42
N PHE A 64 -6.62 -15.24 4.45
CA PHE A 64 -5.20 -15.50 4.68
C PHE A 64 -4.59 -14.44 5.59
N LEU A 65 -4.77 -13.16 5.27
CA LEU A 65 -4.29 -12.06 6.11
C LEU A 65 -4.83 -12.13 7.54
N CYS A 66 -6.13 -12.39 7.71
CA CYS A 66 -6.73 -12.58 9.03
C CYS A 66 -6.04 -13.72 9.80
N ASN A 67 -5.84 -14.88 9.15
CA ASN A 67 -5.16 -16.01 9.78
C ASN A 67 -3.71 -15.69 10.18
N LEU A 68 -2.97 -14.92 9.39
CA LEU A 68 -1.61 -14.50 9.74
C LEU A 68 -1.60 -13.68 11.05
N GLU A 69 -2.54 -12.75 11.22
CA GLU A 69 -2.63 -11.88 12.40
C GLU A 69 -3.08 -12.59 13.69
N THR A 70 -3.59 -13.82 13.57
CA THR A 70 -3.85 -14.69 14.74
C THR A 70 -2.58 -15.32 15.31
N LYS A 71 -1.48 -15.32 14.54
CA LYS A 71 -0.24 -16.02 14.90
C LYS A 71 0.82 -15.04 15.42
N PRO A 72 1.75 -15.50 16.29
CA PRO A 72 2.92 -14.72 16.67
C PRO A 72 3.82 -14.45 15.46
N MET A 73 4.41 -13.25 15.38
CA MET A 73 5.22 -12.83 14.24
C MET A 73 6.44 -13.74 14.00
N GLU A 74 6.97 -14.35 15.06
CA GLU A 74 8.11 -15.28 15.01
C GLU A 74 7.78 -16.61 14.33
N THR A 75 6.48 -16.91 14.14
CA THR A 75 6.00 -18.13 13.48
C THR A 75 5.69 -17.92 12.00
N LEU A 76 5.78 -16.68 11.52
CA LEU A 76 5.54 -16.31 10.13
C LEU A 76 6.82 -16.44 9.32
N THR A 77 6.70 -16.79 8.03
CA THR A 77 7.82 -16.60 7.10
C THR A 77 8.09 -15.12 6.90
N GLN A 78 9.25 -14.77 6.32
CA GLN A 78 9.59 -13.38 6.05
C GLN A 78 8.55 -12.69 5.15
N GLU A 79 8.05 -13.42 4.16
CA GLU A 79 7.05 -12.96 3.18
C GLU A 79 5.69 -12.77 3.84
N GLU A 80 5.29 -13.71 4.70
CA GLU A 80 4.04 -13.63 5.47
C GLU A 80 4.08 -12.44 6.44
N ALA A 81 5.20 -12.24 7.13
CA ALA A 81 5.39 -11.11 8.02
C ALA A 81 5.36 -9.77 7.25
N MET A 82 5.93 -9.72 6.05
CA MET A 82 5.86 -8.55 5.19
C MET A 82 4.41 -8.23 4.78
N LEU A 83 3.64 -9.24 4.38
CA LEU A 83 2.23 -9.07 4.03
C LEU A 83 1.42 -8.54 5.21
N ALA A 84 1.56 -9.15 6.38
CA ALA A 84 0.94 -8.73 7.64
C ALA A 84 1.27 -7.26 7.98
N HIS A 85 2.54 -6.89 7.86
CA HIS A 85 3.05 -5.56 8.21
C HIS A 85 2.44 -4.42 7.38
N ILE A 86 2.23 -4.66 6.07
CA ILE A 86 1.64 -3.67 5.15
C ILE A 86 0.26 -3.20 5.63
N PHE A 87 -0.50 -4.08 6.28
CA PHE A 87 -1.89 -3.81 6.65
C PHE A 87 -2.11 -3.55 8.15
N THR A 88 -1.13 -3.85 9.00
CA THR A 88 -1.19 -3.57 10.45
C THR A 88 -0.62 -2.20 10.84
N GLN A 89 0.35 -1.66 10.10
CA GLN A 89 0.90 -0.33 10.36
C GLN A 89 0.19 0.76 9.56
N ASN A 90 -1.01 1.15 9.97
CA ASN A 90 -1.65 2.36 9.44
C ASN A 90 -2.39 3.14 10.53
N ASP A 91 -1.64 3.65 11.51
CA ASP A 91 -2.14 4.64 12.47
C ASP A 91 -2.15 6.08 11.92
N THR A 92 -1.61 6.33 10.72
CA THR A 92 -1.38 7.70 10.25
C THR A 92 -2.28 8.18 9.10
N ASN A 93 -3.10 7.35 8.46
CA ASN A 93 -3.95 7.78 7.33
C ASN A 93 -5.32 7.08 7.25
N LYS A 94 -6.05 6.98 8.37
CA LYS A 94 -7.44 6.45 8.36
C LYS A 94 -8.38 7.31 7.49
N ASP A 95 -8.05 8.57 7.25
CA ASP A 95 -8.87 9.51 6.49
C ASP A 95 -8.82 9.32 4.96
N SER A 96 -7.91 8.47 4.44
CA SER A 96 -7.77 8.21 2.99
C SER A 96 -7.92 6.73 2.59
N LEU A 97 -8.54 5.91 3.45
CA LEU A 97 -8.75 4.50 3.16
C LEU A 97 -9.84 4.33 2.09
N THR A 98 -9.53 3.63 1.01
CA THR A 98 -10.54 3.20 0.04
C THR A 98 -11.27 1.96 0.52
N PRO A 99 -12.43 1.63 -0.04
CA PRO A 99 -13.16 0.42 0.34
C PRO A 99 -12.31 -0.86 0.22
N TYR A 100 -11.41 -0.91 -0.78
CA TYR A 100 -10.52 -2.04 -0.98
C TYR A 100 -9.50 -2.14 0.15
N SER A 101 -8.78 -1.07 0.48
CA SER A 101 -7.81 -1.11 1.59
C SER A 101 -8.49 -1.30 2.95
N ALA A 102 -9.69 -0.77 3.14
CA ALA A 102 -10.49 -0.97 4.34
C ALA A 102 -10.81 -2.45 4.60
N ALA A 103 -11.07 -3.25 3.55
CA ALA A 103 -11.29 -4.69 3.70
C ALA A 103 -10.05 -5.43 4.21
N PHE A 104 -8.85 -5.08 3.73
CA PHE A 104 -7.60 -5.68 4.22
C PHE A 104 -7.28 -5.27 5.65
N VAL A 105 -7.45 -3.99 5.99
CA VAL A 105 -7.28 -3.48 7.36
C VAL A 105 -8.27 -4.17 8.30
N TYR A 106 -9.53 -4.33 7.88
CA TYR A 106 -10.54 -5.03 8.66
C TYR A 106 -10.16 -6.50 8.89
N ALA A 107 -9.69 -7.21 7.86
CA ALA A 107 -9.24 -8.59 8.00
C ALA A 107 -8.07 -8.72 9.00
N ALA A 108 -7.09 -7.81 8.91
CA ALA A 108 -5.96 -7.80 9.83
C ALA A 108 -6.40 -7.54 11.28
N GLU A 109 -7.24 -6.53 11.49
CA GLU A 109 -7.78 -6.19 12.81
C GLU A 109 -8.56 -7.36 13.42
N MET A 110 -9.39 -8.04 12.64
CA MET A 110 -10.17 -9.19 13.12
C MET A 110 -9.28 -10.36 13.55
N GLY A 111 -8.21 -10.64 12.80
CA GLY A 111 -7.22 -11.66 13.20
C GLY A 111 -6.47 -11.25 14.47
N TYR A 112 -6.07 -9.98 14.55
CA TYR A 112 -5.36 -9.44 15.71
C TYR A 112 -6.22 -9.47 16.98
N GLN A 113 -7.49 -9.06 16.89
CA GLN A 113 -8.40 -9.04 18.05
C GLN A 113 -8.84 -10.44 18.48
N SER A 114 -9.19 -11.30 17.53
CA SER A 114 -9.73 -12.63 17.86
C SER A 114 -8.66 -13.58 18.37
N LYS A 115 -7.42 -13.46 17.87
CA LYS A 115 -6.34 -14.44 18.09
C LYS A 115 -6.78 -15.88 17.82
N ASP A 116 -7.76 -16.06 16.92
CA ASP A 116 -8.39 -17.33 16.63
C ASP A 116 -8.69 -17.50 15.14
N ALA A 117 -8.05 -18.47 14.51
CA ALA A 117 -8.24 -18.77 13.09
C ALA A 117 -9.67 -19.27 12.78
N ALA A 118 -10.38 -19.86 13.74
CA ALA A 118 -11.77 -20.27 13.52
C ALA A 118 -12.70 -19.06 13.30
N SER A 119 -12.43 -17.95 14.00
CA SER A 119 -13.12 -16.68 13.80
C SER A 119 -12.89 -16.12 12.39
N CYS A 120 -11.66 -16.17 11.87
CA CYS A 120 -11.34 -15.82 10.49
C CYS A 120 -12.05 -16.73 9.47
N ASN A 121 -12.08 -18.05 9.71
CA ASN A 121 -12.78 -19.01 8.86
C ASN A 121 -14.29 -18.74 8.77
N LYS A 122 -14.89 -18.33 9.89
CA LYS A 122 -16.32 -17.97 9.92
C LYS A 122 -16.59 -16.66 9.20
N LEU A 123 -15.70 -15.68 9.35
CA LEU A 123 -15.82 -14.36 8.73
C LEU A 123 -15.66 -14.43 7.20
N PHE A 124 -14.70 -15.22 6.72
CA PHE A 124 -14.39 -15.40 5.30
C PHE A 124 -14.78 -16.80 4.83
N ASN A 125 -16.04 -17.18 5.09
CA ASN A 125 -16.55 -18.53 4.85
C ASN A 125 -16.72 -18.91 3.36
N GLN A 126 -16.71 -17.94 2.46
CA GLN A 126 -16.77 -18.16 1.01
C GLN A 126 -15.46 -18.77 0.49
N CYS A 127 -14.34 -18.48 1.15
CA CYS A 127 -13.08 -19.14 0.85
C CYS A 127 -13.02 -20.52 1.53
N THR A 128 -13.11 -21.57 0.70
CA THR A 128 -13.06 -22.97 1.15
C THR A 128 -11.64 -23.46 1.45
N LEU A 129 -10.62 -22.66 1.15
CA LEU A 129 -9.22 -23.04 1.38
C LEU A 129 -8.86 -22.96 2.86
N ASP A 130 -8.15 -23.96 3.36
CA ASP A 130 -7.60 -23.94 4.71
C ASP A 130 -6.28 -23.15 4.79
N ASP A 131 -5.78 -22.93 6.01
CA ASP A 131 -4.55 -22.17 6.26
C ASP A 131 -3.33 -22.75 5.53
N GLN A 132 -3.21 -24.09 5.47
CA GLN A 132 -2.08 -24.74 4.81
C GLN A 132 -2.14 -24.54 3.29
N GLN A 133 -3.32 -24.64 2.69
CA GLN A 133 -3.53 -24.39 1.27
C GLN A 133 -3.24 -22.94 0.90
N LEU A 134 -3.71 -21.98 1.72
CA LEU A 134 -3.44 -20.56 1.53
C LEU A 134 -1.94 -20.26 1.61
N ARG A 135 -1.23 -20.79 2.62
CA ARG A 135 0.23 -20.68 2.76
C ARG A 135 0.97 -21.29 1.57
N SER A 136 0.53 -22.46 1.10
CA SER A 136 1.12 -23.12 -0.06
C SER A 136 0.96 -22.29 -1.34
N LEU A 137 -0.22 -21.70 -1.56
CA LEU A 137 -0.46 -20.81 -2.69
C LEU A 137 0.38 -19.55 -2.61
N PHE A 138 0.41 -18.92 -1.44
CA PHE A 138 1.20 -17.72 -1.21
C PHE A 138 2.69 -17.97 -1.41
N GLY A 139 3.23 -19.04 -0.83
CA GLY A 139 4.63 -19.43 -1.01
C GLY A 139 5.01 -19.64 -2.47
N ARG A 140 4.12 -20.27 -3.27
CA ARG A 140 4.34 -20.42 -4.72
C ARG A 140 4.31 -19.08 -5.47
N SER A 141 3.46 -18.14 -5.06
CA SER A 141 3.38 -16.82 -5.71
C SER A 141 4.62 -15.97 -5.46
N TRP A 142 5.31 -16.20 -4.34
CA TRP A 142 6.52 -15.48 -3.96
C TRP A 142 7.81 -16.18 -4.41
N SER A 143 7.73 -17.49 -4.62
CA SER A 143 8.81 -18.28 -5.18
C SER A 143 8.82 -18.11 -6.70
N CYS A 144 9.50 -17.07 -7.20
CA CYS A 144 10.00 -17.11 -8.56
C CYS A 144 11.18 -18.09 -8.54
N ASP A 145 10.95 -19.33 -8.96
CA ASP A 145 11.85 -20.48 -8.81
C ASP A 145 13.36 -20.18 -8.76
N GLN A 146 14.00 -20.78 -7.74
CA GLN A 146 15.41 -21.17 -7.78
C GLN A 146 15.65 -22.23 -8.86
#